data_AF-A0A5T0ZZT0-F1
#
_entry.id   AF-A0A5T0ZZT0-F1
#
_cell.length_a   1.000
_cell.length_b   1.000
_cell.length_c   1.000
_cell.angle_alpha   90.00
_cell.angle_beta   90.00
_cell.angle_gamma   90.00
#
_symmetry.space_group_name_H-M   'P 1'
#
loop_
_entity.id
_entity.type
_entity.pdbx_description
1 polymer ?
#
loop_
_entity_poly.entity_id
_entity_poly.type
_entity_poly.pdbx_seq_one_letter_code
_entity_poly.pdbx_strand_id
1 'polypeptide(L)' 'MTFTPTQKELFNKNIEALSNILLKESLKEIKSSKFELILGKDNLDINLKDTS' A
#
# COMPACT_ATOMS: atom_id res chain seq x y z
N MET A 1 -7.23 4.63 8.14
CA MET A 1 -7.39 3.47 7.24
C MET A 1 -7.34 2.19 8.05
N THR A 2 -8.22 1.23 7.76
CA THR A 2 -8.20 -0.09 8.40
C THR A 2 -7.68 -1.10 7.39
N PHE A 3 -6.41 -1.48 7.49
CA PHE A 3 -5.82 -2.48 6.61
C PHE A 3 -6.19 -3.89 7.06
N THR A 4 -6.58 -4.75 6.12
CA THR A 4 -6.70 -6.18 6.39
C THR A 4 -5.33 -6.78 6.72
N PRO A 5 -5.25 -7.89 7.45
CA PRO A 5 -3.97 -8.57 7.72
C PRO A 5 -3.15 -8.84 6.44
N THR A 6 -3.81 -9.28 5.37
CA THR A 6 -3.18 -9.53 4.07
C THR A 6 -2.61 -8.26 3.43
N GLN A 7 -3.32 -7.13 3.51
CA GLN A 7 -2.82 -5.84 3.02
C GLN A 7 -1.57 -5.39 3.78
N LYS A 8 -1.52 -5.62 5.11
CA LYS A 8 -0.33 -5.31 5.92
C LYS A 8 0.86 -6.19 5.55
N GLU A 9 0.64 -7.48 5.36
CA GLU A 9 1.69 -8.41 4.95
C GLU A 9 2.27 -8.04 3.57
N LEU A 10 1.40 -7.75 2.61
CA LEU A 10 1.83 -7.32 1.26
C LEU A 10 2.60 -6.01 1.30
N PHE A 11 2.13 -5.03 2.09
CA PHE A 11 2.84 -3.77 2.27
C PHE A 11 4.25 -3.99 2.81
N ASN A 12 4.41 -4.80 3.87
CA ASN A 12 5.72 -5.08 4.45
C ASN A 12 6.65 -5.80 3.47
N LYS A 13 6.15 -6.80 2.73
CA LYS A 13 6.91 -7.48 1.65
C LYS A 13 7.39 -6.49 0.59
N ASN A 14 6.53 -5.58 0.15
CA ASN A 14 6.90 -4.55 -0.82
C ASN A 14 7.95 -3.59 -0.25
N ILE A 15 7.81 -3.16 1.01
CA ILE A 15 8.77 -2.31 1.72
C ILE A 15 10.14 -2.99 1.84
N GLU A 16 10.17 -4.29 2.09
CA GLU A 16 11.41 -5.07 2.16
C GLU A 16 12.09 -5.25 0.80
N ALA A 17 11.33 -5.34 -0.28
CA ALA A 17 11.84 -5.46 -1.65
C ALA A 17 12.48 -4.17 -2.19
N LEU A 18 12.22 -3.01 -1.58
CA LEU A 18 12.80 -1.74 -2.02
C LEU A 18 14.28 -1.62 -1.62
N SER A 19 15.14 -1.38 -2.60
CA SER A 19 16.58 -1.10 -2.37
C SER A 19 16.86 0.33 -1.89
N ASN A 20 15.91 1.26 -2.08
CA ASN A 20 16.07 2.67 -1.71
C ASN A 20 15.68 2.89 -0.24
N ILE A 21 16.67 3.17 0.61
CA ILE A 21 16.52 3.33 2.06
C ILE A 21 15.67 4.56 2.41
N LEU A 22 15.90 5.71 1.77
CA LEU A 22 15.16 6.93 2.07
C LEU A 22 13.67 6.76 1.73
N LEU A 23 13.39 6.17 0.56
CA LEU A 23 12.03 5.85 0.14
C LEU A 23 11.36 4.88 1.14
N LYS A 24 12.09 3.87 1.62
CA LYS A 24 11.59 2.89 2.58
C LYS A 24 11.11 3.56 3.87
N GLU A 25 11.90 4.48 4.42
CA GLU A 25 11.54 5.19 5.65
C GLU A 25 10.36 6.14 5.42
N SER A 26 10.36 6.92 4.33
CA SER A 26 9.23 7.81 4.02
C SER A 26 7.90 7.05 3.86
N LEU A 27 7.91 5.87 3.26
CA LEU A 27 6.69 5.06 3.07
C LEU A 27 6.15 4.49 4.40
N LYS A 28 7.01 4.15 5.37
CA LYS A 28 6.58 3.68 6.70
C LYS A 28 5.88 4.76 7.53
N GLU A 29 6.16 6.03 7.25
CA GLU A 29 5.58 7.16 7.97
C GLU A 29 4.15 7.49 7.52
N ILE A 30 3.71 6.99 6.36
CA ILE A 30 2.36 7.21 5.84
C ILE A 30 1.32 6.65 6.82
N LYS A 31 0.54 7.54 7.46
CA LYS A 31 -0.55 7.16 8.38
C LYS A 31 -1.92 7.16 7.73
N SER A 32 -2.09 7.94 6.66
CA SER A 32 -3.34 8.09 5.94
C SER A 32 -3.07 8.40 4.47
N SER A 33 -4.05 8.10 3.64
CA SER A 33 -4.10 8.50 2.24
C SER A 33 -5.56 8.85 1.94
N LYS A 34 -5.78 9.65 0.91
CA LYS A 34 -7.11 9.95 0.37
C LYS A 34 -7.61 8.89 -0.62
N PHE A 35 -6.84 7.83 -0.81
CA PHE A 35 -7.15 6.77 -1.79
C PHE A 35 -7.46 5.45 -1.11
N GLU A 36 -8.55 4.81 -1.50
CA GLU A 36 -8.88 3.44 -1.15
C GLU A 36 -8.37 2.49 -2.25
N LEU A 37 -7.68 1.41 -1.86
CA LEU A 37 -7.25 0.35 -2.77
C LEU A 37 -8.42 -0.55 -3.14
N ILE A 38 -8.72 -0.66 -4.43
CA ILE A 38 -9.71 -1.58 -4.99
C ILE A 38 -8.97 -2.57 -5.88
N LEU A 39 -8.97 -3.84 -5.49
CA LEU A 39 -8.45 -4.93 -6.31
C LEU A 39 -9.56 -5.42 -7.23
N GLY A 40 -9.25 -5.51 -8.53
CA GLY A 40 -10.13 -6.13 -9.51
C GLY A 40 -10.16 -7.65 -9.39
N LYS A 41 -10.69 -8.31 -10.41
CA LYS A 41 -10.75 -9.78 -10.44
C LYS A 41 -9.36 -10.39 -10.59
N ASP A 42 -8.48 -9.73 -11.34
CA ASP A 42 -7.07 -10.08 -11.44
C ASP A 42 -6.25 -9.31 -10.39
N ASN A 43 -5.27 -9.98 -9.78
CA ASN A 43 -4.41 -9.38 -8.75
C ASN A 43 -3.53 -8.23 -9.28
N LEU A 44 -3.44 -8.09 -10.60
CA LEU A 44 -2.74 -6.99 -11.28
C LEU A 44 -3.67 -5.81 -11.60
N ASP A 45 -5.00 -5.97 -11.47
CA ASP A 45 -5.99 -4.91 -11.64
C ASP A 45 -6.04 -4.03 -10.38
N ILE A 46 -4.97 -3.25 -10.20
CA ILE A 46 -4.84 -2.33 -9.07
C ILE A 46 -5.55 -1.04 -9.41
N ASN A 47 -6.66 -0.76 -8.72
CA ASN A 47 -7.42 0.48 -8.85
C ASN A 47 -7.35 1.30 -7.57
N LEU A 48 -7.38 2.62 -7.72
CA LEU A 48 -7.38 3.57 -6.60
C LEU A 48 -8.63 4.45 -6.71
N LYS A 49 -9.43 4.47 -5.65
CA LYS A 49 -10.61 5.33 -5.56
C LYS A 49 -10.29 6.54 -4.69
N ASP A 50 -10.48 7.75 -5.21
CA ASP A 50 -10.39 8.96 -4.41
C ASP A 50 -11.55 9.01 -3.41
N THR A 51 -11.24 9.27 -2.14
CA THR A 51 -12.17 9.36 -1.01
C THR A 51 -12.21 10.76 -0.40
N SER A 52 -11.70 11.78 -1.11
CA SER A 52 -11.81 13.19 -0.73
C SER A 52 -13.23 13.73 -0.85
#